data_AF-A0A3P6RA10-F1
#
_entry.id   AF-A0A3P6RA10-F1
#
_cell.length_a   1.000
_cell.length_b   1.000
_cell.length_c   1.000
_cell.angle_alpha   90.00
_cell.angle_beta   90.00
_cell.angle_gamma   90.00
#
_symmetry.space_group_name_H-M   'P 1'
#
loop_
_entity.id
_entity.type
_entity.pdbx_description
1 polymer ?
#
loop_
_entity_poly.entity_id
_entity_poly.type
_entity_poly.pdbx_seq_one_letter_code
_entity_poly.pdbx_strand_id
1 'polypeptide(L)'
;MLKSYATYAKLMDSSLIEDVYSHIGNATLSVVLSDLISFDLLEIRGRWDLHVQQIISCLSTNVNEVRTAIKDRLLPKLIKTKLLKDEFLPLVLERMKNLPLHAHCLDSMLSITRFLVISNKKCDSYKYWNDYMSLKTMESAVLHCNVQVRLAAWLLLSEHPQRTKVLTEVDLSLIRAFILTNMTEQLPAIRQKILAGLRKILTRLAETSEQVLKGKDDDLDRVKRYNEFICFLVSLSFDSLSCEANFDRRIMALSIIRCLYLEESLKVHGKVLFLEQLNLPATLNSKRLWRLIFCKTWHRKTL
;
A
#
# COMPACT_ATOMS: atom_id res chain seq x y z
N MET A 1 23.19 -6.99 -28.46
CA MET A 1 23.80 -7.63 -29.64
C MET A 1 22.94 -8.83 -30.04
N LEU A 2 21.74 -8.59 -30.56
CA LEU A 2 20.84 -9.60 -31.12
C LEU A 2 20.28 -8.97 -32.40
N LYS A 3 20.91 -9.24 -33.54
CA LYS A 3 20.67 -8.51 -34.80
C LYS A 3 19.44 -9.01 -35.58
N SER A 4 18.78 -10.10 -35.14
CA SER A 4 17.49 -10.54 -35.70
C SER A 4 16.65 -11.35 -34.69
N TYR A 5 15.33 -11.20 -34.76
CA TYR A 5 14.34 -11.96 -33.97
C TYR A 5 14.53 -13.49 -34.09
N ALA A 6 14.86 -13.97 -35.30
CA ALA A 6 15.07 -15.39 -35.57
C ALA A 6 16.31 -15.97 -34.85
N THR A 7 17.39 -15.20 -34.75
CA THR A 7 18.60 -15.61 -34.01
C THR A 7 18.32 -15.65 -32.51
N TYR A 8 17.56 -14.69 -31.99
CA TYR A 8 17.16 -14.65 -30.58
C TYR A 8 16.30 -15.86 -30.20
N ALA A 9 15.23 -16.12 -30.95
CA ALA A 9 14.29 -17.19 -30.67
C ALA A 9 14.93 -18.59 -30.67
N LYS A 10 15.98 -18.79 -31.48
CA LYS A 10 16.77 -20.03 -31.51
C LYS A 10 17.72 -20.19 -30.32
N LEU A 11 18.24 -19.09 -29.78
CA LEU A 11 19.21 -19.11 -28.67
C LEU A 11 18.53 -19.17 -27.31
N MET A 12 17.37 -18.53 -27.18
CA MET A 12 16.58 -18.57 -25.95
C MET A 12 15.66 -19.77 -25.99
N ASP A 13 16.06 -20.88 -25.38
CA ASP A 13 15.18 -22.02 -25.13
C ASP A 13 14.63 -21.97 -23.69
N SER A 14 13.82 -22.97 -23.31
CA SER A 14 13.25 -23.04 -21.97
C SER A 14 14.33 -23.16 -20.88
N SER A 15 15.41 -23.92 -21.14
CA SER A 15 16.50 -24.11 -20.17
C SER A 15 17.21 -22.79 -19.87
N LEU A 16 17.51 -22.00 -20.90
CA LEU A 16 18.16 -20.72 -20.72
C LEU A 16 17.27 -19.71 -20.01
N ILE A 17 15.95 -19.75 -20.24
CA ILE A 17 14.99 -18.91 -19.49
C ILE A 17 15.01 -19.27 -18.00
N GLU A 18 15.02 -20.56 -17.67
CA GLU A 18 15.11 -21.03 -16.29
C GLU A 18 16.42 -20.58 -15.62
N ASP A 19 17.55 -20.68 -16.34
CA ASP A 19 18.84 -20.19 -15.87
C ASP A 19 18.86 -18.67 -15.66
N VAL A 20 18.19 -17.91 -16.51
CA VAL A 20 18.05 -16.46 -16.35
C VAL A 20 17.32 -16.12 -15.05
N TYR A 21 16.24 -16.84 -14.73
CA TYR A 21 15.50 -16.62 -13.48
C TYR A 21 16.27 -17.10 -12.24
N SER A 22 17.03 -18.20 -12.32
CA SER A 22 17.82 -18.70 -11.20
C SER A 22 18.90 -17.69 -10.74
N HIS A 23 19.38 -16.85 -11.66
CA HIS A 23 20.36 -15.80 -11.39
C HIS A 23 19.75 -14.42 -11.10
N ILE A 24 18.42 -14.25 -11.14
CA ILE A 24 17.79 -12.92 -11.03
C ILE A 24 18.06 -12.25 -9.69
N GLY A 25 18.29 -13.02 -8.62
CA GLY A 25 18.65 -12.53 -7.30
C GLY A 25 20.07 -11.94 -7.22
N ASN A 26 20.91 -12.12 -8.23
CA ASN A 26 22.24 -11.54 -8.26
C ASN A 26 22.15 -10.02 -8.49
N ALA A 27 22.60 -9.23 -7.52
CA ALA A 27 22.46 -7.77 -7.55
C ALA A 27 23.09 -7.13 -8.80
N THR A 28 24.22 -7.64 -9.28
CA THR A 28 24.94 -7.13 -10.45
C THR A 28 24.21 -7.45 -11.76
N LEU A 29 23.61 -8.64 -11.86
CA LEU A 29 22.97 -9.12 -13.09
C LEU A 29 21.48 -8.75 -13.18
N SER A 30 20.82 -8.55 -12.03
CA SER A 30 19.36 -8.40 -11.90
C SER A 30 18.73 -7.41 -12.88
N VAL A 31 19.41 -6.29 -13.17
CA VAL A 31 18.93 -5.26 -14.09
C VAL A 31 18.90 -5.77 -15.53
N VAL A 32 20.02 -6.34 -16.00
CA VAL A 32 20.19 -6.86 -17.36
C VAL A 32 19.28 -8.07 -17.57
N LEU A 33 19.20 -8.97 -16.59
CA LEU A 33 18.31 -10.13 -16.65
C LEU A 33 16.84 -9.68 -16.70
N SER A 34 16.45 -8.66 -15.94
CA SER A 34 15.09 -8.11 -16.01
C SER A 34 14.78 -7.46 -17.37
N ASP A 35 15.77 -6.85 -18.03
CA ASP A 35 15.62 -6.34 -19.40
C ASP A 35 15.43 -7.48 -20.41
N LEU A 36 16.23 -8.55 -20.29
CA LEU A 36 16.12 -9.73 -21.14
C LEU A 36 14.75 -10.41 -20.97
N ILE A 37 14.29 -10.62 -19.74
CA ILE A 37 12.98 -11.20 -19.44
C ILE A 37 11.86 -10.32 -20.00
N SER A 38 11.93 -9.00 -19.77
CA SER A 38 10.92 -8.09 -20.29
C SER A 38 10.88 -8.07 -21.82
N PHE A 39 12.02 -8.25 -22.49
CA PHE A 39 12.11 -8.37 -23.93
C PHE A 39 11.48 -9.68 -24.42
N ASP A 40 11.84 -10.84 -23.84
CA ASP A 40 11.26 -12.13 -24.22
C ASP A 40 9.73 -12.14 -24.12
N LEU A 41 9.21 -11.61 -23.01
CA LEU A 41 7.77 -11.50 -22.75
C LEU A 41 7.01 -10.70 -23.80
N LEU A 42 7.65 -9.70 -24.42
CA LEU A 42 7.04 -8.88 -25.47
C LEU A 42 7.08 -9.57 -26.83
N GLU A 43 8.21 -10.22 -27.12
CA GLU A 43 8.48 -10.80 -28.43
C GLU A 43 7.79 -12.15 -28.60
N ILE A 44 7.75 -13.01 -27.56
CA ILE A 44 7.34 -14.42 -27.69
C ILE A 44 6.22 -14.75 -26.71
N ARG A 45 4.97 -14.43 -27.11
CA ARG A 45 3.78 -14.71 -26.29
C ARG A 45 3.57 -16.19 -25.97
N GLY A 46 4.03 -17.10 -26.83
CA GLY A 46 3.92 -18.55 -26.62
C GLY A 46 4.67 -19.06 -25.38
N ARG A 47 5.55 -18.25 -24.77
CA ARG A 47 6.31 -18.60 -23.56
C ARG A 47 5.75 -18.00 -22.28
N TRP A 48 4.61 -17.31 -22.35
CA TRP A 48 4.01 -16.68 -21.17
C TRP A 48 3.79 -17.67 -20.03
N ASP A 49 3.36 -18.90 -20.32
CA ASP A 49 3.15 -19.91 -19.29
C ASP A 49 4.42 -20.23 -18.50
N LEU A 50 5.55 -20.38 -19.19
CA LEU A 50 6.85 -20.59 -18.58
C LEU A 50 7.25 -19.38 -17.73
N HIS A 51 7.15 -18.16 -18.27
CA HIS A 51 7.49 -16.96 -17.49
C HIS A 51 6.59 -16.76 -16.28
N VAL A 52 5.29 -17.06 -16.38
CA VAL A 52 4.38 -17.00 -15.24
C VAL A 52 4.83 -17.98 -14.16
N GLN A 53 5.14 -19.24 -14.53
CA GLN A 53 5.65 -20.24 -13.59
C GLN A 53 6.95 -19.79 -12.92
N GLN A 54 7.90 -19.25 -13.69
CA GLN A 54 9.19 -18.79 -13.16
C GLN A 54 9.06 -17.56 -12.25
N ILE A 55 8.23 -16.57 -12.61
CA ILE A 55 7.95 -15.41 -11.76
C ILE A 55 7.28 -15.86 -10.46
N ILE A 56 6.31 -16.78 -10.53
CA ILE A 56 5.64 -17.32 -9.35
C ILE A 56 6.64 -18.06 -8.46
N SER A 57 7.50 -18.90 -9.04
CA SER A 57 8.58 -19.60 -8.30
C SER A 57 9.49 -18.59 -7.58
N CYS A 58 9.93 -17.55 -8.29
CA CYS A 58 10.76 -16.49 -7.73
C CYS A 58 10.06 -15.66 -6.65
N LEU A 59 8.75 -15.44 -6.74
CA LEU A 59 7.97 -14.70 -5.75
C LEU A 59 7.56 -15.54 -4.53
N SER A 60 7.50 -16.86 -4.72
CA SER A 60 7.11 -17.84 -3.70
C SER A 60 8.31 -18.45 -2.98
N THR A 61 9.55 -18.10 -3.36
CA THR A 61 10.76 -18.54 -2.68
C THR A 61 10.94 -17.85 -1.33
N ASN A 62 11.66 -18.52 -0.42
CA ASN A 62 12.08 -17.92 0.85
C ASN A 62 13.27 -16.96 0.70
N VAL A 63 13.98 -16.99 -0.44
CA VAL A 63 15.13 -16.12 -0.72
C VAL A 63 14.68 -14.68 -0.97
N ASN A 64 15.10 -13.74 -0.11
CA ASN A 64 14.61 -12.36 -0.18
C ASN A 64 15.15 -11.60 -1.38
N GLU A 65 16.41 -11.83 -1.73
CA GLU A 65 17.12 -11.20 -2.84
C GLU A 65 16.40 -11.46 -4.17
N VAL A 66 15.93 -12.69 -4.38
CA VAL A 66 15.16 -13.09 -5.57
C VAL A 66 13.81 -12.37 -5.60
N ARG A 67 13.06 -12.36 -4.49
CA ARG A 67 11.76 -11.65 -4.42
C ARG A 67 11.93 -10.15 -4.65
N THR A 68 12.93 -9.55 -4.03
CA THR A 68 13.25 -8.12 -4.17
C THR A 68 13.68 -7.80 -5.59
N ALA A 69 14.47 -8.66 -6.25
CA ALA A 69 14.82 -8.46 -7.66
C ALA A 69 13.58 -8.44 -8.56
N ILE A 70 12.62 -9.36 -8.36
CA ILE A 70 11.36 -9.32 -9.11
C ILE A 70 10.60 -8.02 -8.82
N LYS A 71 10.40 -7.67 -7.53
CA LYS A 71 9.57 -6.53 -7.11
C LYS A 71 10.15 -5.18 -7.50
N ASP A 72 11.45 -5.00 -7.34
CA ASP A 72 12.11 -3.70 -7.47
C ASP A 72 12.79 -3.50 -8.82
N ARG A 73 13.02 -4.58 -9.59
CA ARG A 73 13.69 -4.51 -10.91
C ARG A 73 12.80 -4.96 -12.05
N LEU A 74 12.16 -6.14 -11.95
CA LEU A 74 11.36 -6.69 -13.04
C LEU A 74 9.98 -6.03 -13.14
N LEU A 75 9.18 -6.01 -12.08
CA LEU A 75 7.82 -5.45 -12.10
C LEU A 75 7.77 -4.00 -12.62
N PRO A 76 8.69 -3.08 -12.24
CA PRO A 76 8.72 -1.72 -12.78
C PRO A 76 8.95 -1.64 -14.29
N LYS A 77 9.58 -2.66 -14.90
CA LYS A 77 9.72 -2.76 -16.36
C LYS A 77 8.43 -3.27 -16.98
N LEU A 78 7.84 -4.32 -16.42
CA LEU A 78 6.61 -4.93 -16.95
C LEU A 78 5.44 -3.95 -16.98
N ILE A 79 5.27 -3.09 -15.96
CA ILE A 79 4.17 -2.11 -15.94
C ILE A 79 4.29 -1.00 -16.99
N LYS A 80 5.47 -0.78 -17.59
CA LYS A 80 5.66 0.26 -18.60
C LYS A 80 5.02 -0.11 -19.93
N THR A 81 4.81 -1.39 -20.19
CA THR A 81 4.21 -1.87 -21.43
C THR A 81 2.74 -2.23 -21.20
N LYS A 82 1.85 -1.62 -21.99
CA LYS A 82 0.39 -1.84 -21.88
C LYS A 82 0.03 -3.33 -21.92
N LEU A 83 0.57 -4.08 -22.88
CA LEU A 83 0.33 -5.53 -23.02
C LEU A 83 0.67 -6.31 -21.75
N LEU A 84 1.87 -6.11 -21.20
CA LEU A 84 2.33 -6.85 -20.03
C LEU A 84 1.58 -6.44 -18.76
N LYS A 85 1.25 -5.15 -18.65
CA LYS A 85 0.50 -4.59 -17.53
C LYS A 85 -0.97 -5.07 -17.53
N ASP A 86 -1.64 -5.03 -18.68
CA ASP A 86 -3.09 -5.26 -18.77
C ASP A 86 -3.47 -6.73 -18.98
N GLU A 87 -2.56 -7.55 -19.53
CA GLU A 87 -2.82 -8.97 -19.83
C GLU A 87 -1.91 -9.91 -19.01
N PHE A 88 -0.59 -9.73 -19.07
CA PHE A 88 0.36 -10.69 -18.46
C PHE A 88 0.36 -10.66 -16.91
N LEU A 89 0.48 -9.48 -16.30
CA LEU A 89 0.51 -9.37 -14.83
C LEU A 89 -0.79 -9.84 -14.15
N PRO A 90 -2.00 -9.57 -14.69
CA PRO A 90 -3.23 -10.18 -14.21
C PRO A 90 -3.23 -11.72 -14.28
N LEU A 91 -2.64 -12.30 -15.32
CA LEU A 91 -2.48 -13.76 -15.43
C LEU A 91 -1.57 -14.32 -14.31
N VAL A 92 -0.47 -13.62 -13.98
CA VAL A 92 0.39 -13.99 -12.83
C VAL A 92 -0.41 -13.98 -11.54
N LEU A 93 -1.17 -12.91 -11.28
CA LEU A 93 -2.01 -12.81 -10.08
C LEU A 93 -3.06 -13.91 -10.00
N GLU A 94 -3.71 -14.23 -11.12
CA GLU A 94 -4.74 -15.26 -11.16
C GLU A 94 -4.18 -16.63 -10.78
N ARG A 95 -3.00 -16.99 -11.29
CA ARG A 95 -2.33 -18.24 -10.89
C ARG A 95 -1.86 -18.22 -9.44
N MET A 96 -1.42 -17.06 -8.92
CA MET A 96 -1.02 -16.95 -7.52
C MET A 96 -2.18 -17.16 -6.54
N LYS A 97 -3.43 -16.85 -6.91
CA LYS A 97 -4.61 -17.07 -6.05
C LYS A 97 -4.82 -18.54 -5.68
N ASN A 98 -4.35 -19.46 -6.52
CA ASN A 98 -4.49 -20.90 -6.31
C ASN A 98 -3.35 -21.50 -5.46
N LEU A 99 -2.36 -20.69 -5.07
CA LEU A 99 -1.22 -21.15 -4.27
C LEU A 99 -1.53 -21.07 -2.77
N PRO A 100 -0.82 -21.86 -1.95
CA PRO A 100 -0.83 -21.68 -0.51
C PRO A 100 -0.43 -20.24 -0.13
N LEU A 101 -1.26 -19.58 0.67
CA LEU A 101 -1.09 -18.21 1.12
C LEU A 101 -0.05 -18.08 2.24
N HIS A 102 1.20 -18.44 1.94
CA HIS A 102 2.33 -18.10 2.81
C HIS A 102 2.54 -16.59 2.86
N ALA A 103 3.19 -16.10 3.93
CA ALA A 103 3.41 -14.66 4.13
C ALA A 103 4.10 -13.98 2.94
N HIS A 104 5.14 -14.61 2.36
CA HIS A 104 5.87 -14.05 1.21
C HIS A 104 5.04 -14.10 -0.09
N CYS A 105 4.15 -15.09 -0.26
CA CYS A 105 3.23 -15.15 -1.40
C CYS A 105 2.23 -13.99 -1.33
N LEU A 106 1.64 -13.78 -0.15
CA LEU A 106 0.69 -12.70 0.09
C LEU A 106 1.33 -11.32 -0.10
N ASP A 107 2.53 -11.10 0.46
CA ASP A 107 3.33 -9.88 0.23
C ASP A 107 3.61 -9.64 -1.27
N SER A 108 3.90 -10.69 -2.02
CA SER A 108 4.14 -10.63 -3.46
C SER A 108 2.88 -10.30 -4.26
N MET A 109 1.73 -10.89 -3.92
CA MET A 109 0.45 -10.53 -4.52
C MET A 109 0.10 -9.06 -4.28
N LEU A 110 0.24 -8.58 -3.03
CA LEU A 110 0.02 -7.17 -2.67
C LEU A 110 0.94 -6.24 -3.47
N SER A 111 2.19 -6.64 -3.66
CA SER A 111 3.17 -5.87 -4.44
C SER A 111 2.75 -5.74 -5.91
N ILE A 112 2.41 -6.85 -6.57
CA ILE A 112 1.94 -6.81 -7.98
C ILE A 112 0.67 -5.97 -8.10
N THR A 113 -0.32 -6.21 -7.23
CA THR A 113 -1.58 -5.45 -7.22
C THR A 113 -1.33 -3.96 -7.04
N ARG A 114 -0.41 -3.56 -6.14
CA ARG A 114 -0.04 -2.15 -5.97
C ARG A 114 0.57 -1.55 -7.22
N PHE A 115 1.47 -2.27 -7.90
CA PHE A 115 2.05 -1.80 -9.16
C PHE A 115 0.97 -1.60 -10.24
N LEU A 116 0.02 -2.54 -10.36
CA LEU A 116 -1.11 -2.42 -11.28
C LEU A 116 -1.97 -1.20 -10.96
N VAL A 117 -2.40 -1.02 -9.71
CA VAL A 117 -3.22 0.12 -9.29
C VAL A 117 -2.50 1.45 -9.50
N ILE A 118 -1.24 1.58 -9.09
CA ILE A 118 -0.49 2.85 -9.20
C ILE A 118 -0.20 3.24 -10.65
N SER A 119 -0.08 2.26 -11.54
CA SER A 119 0.18 2.50 -12.96
C SER A 119 -1.05 2.95 -13.76
N ASN A 120 -2.26 2.91 -13.18
CA ASN A 120 -3.53 3.28 -13.84
C ASN A 120 -3.79 4.80 -13.97
N LYS A 121 -2.76 5.62 -14.14
CA LYS A 121 -2.88 7.10 -14.17
C LYS A 121 -3.74 7.65 -15.32
N LYS A 122 -3.98 6.89 -16.40
CA LYS A 122 -4.66 7.33 -17.64
C LYS A 122 -5.42 6.19 -18.34
N CYS A 123 -6.29 5.46 -17.63
CA CYS A 123 -7.09 4.39 -18.25
C CYS A 123 -8.57 4.76 -18.29
N ASP A 124 -9.29 4.29 -19.32
CA ASP A 124 -10.71 4.54 -19.56
C ASP A 124 -11.59 3.96 -18.45
N SER A 125 -11.18 2.81 -17.88
CA SER A 125 -11.75 2.25 -16.65
C SER A 125 -10.66 2.10 -15.59
N TYR A 126 -10.89 2.72 -14.44
CA TYR A 126 -9.94 2.69 -13.34
C TYR A 126 -10.12 1.40 -12.53
N LYS A 127 -9.07 0.56 -12.44
CA LYS A 127 -9.05 -0.64 -11.60
C LYS A 127 -8.50 -0.35 -10.20
N TYR A 128 -9.15 -0.92 -9.20
CA TYR A 128 -8.88 -0.86 -7.77
C TYR A 128 -8.25 -2.16 -7.27
N TRP A 129 -7.86 -2.20 -6.00
CA TRP A 129 -7.26 -3.39 -5.41
C TRP A 129 -8.22 -4.59 -5.42
N ASN A 130 -9.53 -4.34 -5.23
CA ASN A 130 -10.56 -5.38 -5.20
C ASN A 130 -10.89 -5.98 -6.58
N ASP A 131 -10.42 -5.36 -7.67
CA ASP A 131 -10.46 -5.96 -9.01
C ASP A 131 -9.41 -7.07 -9.18
N TYR A 132 -8.38 -7.07 -8.33
CA TYR A 132 -7.24 -7.98 -8.43
C TYR A 132 -7.22 -9.02 -7.30
N MET A 133 -7.80 -8.72 -6.15
CA MET A 133 -7.84 -9.62 -5.00
C MET A 133 -9.14 -9.53 -4.22
N SER A 134 -9.49 -10.63 -3.54
CA SER A 134 -10.71 -10.68 -2.73
C SER A 134 -10.58 -9.83 -1.46
N LEU A 135 -11.71 -9.36 -0.93
CA LEU A 135 -11.77 -8.70 0.37
C LEU A 135 -11.16 -9.58 1.48
N LYS A 136 -11.47 -10.88 1.51
CA LYS A 136 -10.94 -11.83 2.49
C LYS A 136 -9.40 -11.91 2.48
N THR A 137 -8.80 -11.87 1.28
CA THR A 137 -7.34 -11.81 1.12
C THR A 137 -6.78 -10.51 1.71
N MET A 138 -7.45 -9.39 1.46
CA MET A 138 -7.03 -8.08 1.96
C MET A 138 -7.18 -7.96 3.48
N GLU A 139 -8.27 -8.45 4.06
CA GLU A 139 -8.48 -8.54 5.51
C GLU A 139 -7.38 -9.36 6.19
N SER A 140 -7.08 -10.53 5.62
CA SER A 140 -6.00 -11.42 6.10
C SER A 140 -4.64 -10.72 6.05
N ALA A 141 -4.39 -9.89 5.02
CA ALA A 141 -3.16 -9.13 4.88
C ALA A 141 -3.04 -7.99 5.90
N VAL A 142 -4.12 -7.23 6.09
CA VAL A 142 -4.16 -6.09 7.02
C VAL A 142 -3.93 -6.54 8.47
N LEU A 143 -4.45 -7.71 8.84
CA LEU A 143 -4.35 -8.27 10.19
C LEU A 143 -3.22 -9.29 10.37
N HIS A 144 -2.36 -9.44 9.35
CA HIS A 144 -1.34 -10.48 9.33
C HIS A 144 -0.32 -10.33 10.48
N CYS A 145 0.25 -11.43 10.98
CA CYS A 145 1.24 -11.40 12.06
C CYS A 145 2.58 -10.78 11.61
N ASN A 146 2.97 -11.01 10.35
CA ASN A 146 4.15 -10.41 9.74
C ASN A 146 3.89 -8.95 9.34
N VAL A 147 4.68 -8.03 9.91
CA VAL A 147 4.59 -6.59 9.67
C VAL A 147 4.82 -6.20 8.21
N GLN A 148 5.66 -6.91 7.45
CA GLN A 148 5.91 -6.59 6.04
C GLN A 148 4.65 -6.79 5.19
N VAL A 149 3.90 -7.87 5.45
CA VAL A 149 2.61 -8.14 4.79
C VAL A 149 1.60 -7.04 5.13
N ARG A 150 1.47 -6.70 6.42
CA ARG A 150 0.59 -5.61 6.85
C ARG A 150 0.97 -4.30 6.17
N LEU A 151 2.26 -4.00 6.11
CA LEU A 151 2.78 -2.78 5.50
C LEU A 151 2.56 -2.76 3.98
N ALA A 152 2.66 -3.88 3.29
CA ALA A 152 2.33 -3.98 1.86
C ALA A 152 0.84 -3.69 1.62
N ALA A 153 -0.06 -4.23 2.45
CA ALA A 153 -1.48 -3.92 2.42
C ALA A 153 -1.76 -2.44 2.72
N TRP A 154 -1.08 -1.87 3.71
CA TRP A 154 -1.18 -0.45 4.03
C TRP A 154 -0.79 0.45 2.86
N LEU A 155 0.30 0.12 2.18
CA LEU A 155 0.76 0.88 1.04
C LEU A 155 -0.22 0.77 -0.13
N LEU A 156 -0.88 -0.38 -0.31
CA LEU A 156 -1.95 -0.54 -1.30
C LEU A 156 -3.20 0.28 -0.98
N LEU A 157 -3.60 0.38 0.29
CA LEU A 157 -4.76 1.20 0.72
C LEU A 157 -4.47 2.70 0.67
N SER A 158 -3.29 3.10 1.10
CA SER A 158 -2.93 4.52 1.28
C SER A 158 -2.38 5.18 0.02
N GLU A 159 -1.86 4.41 -0.92
CA GLU A 159 -1.31 4.93 -2.16
C GLU A 159 -2.25 4.75 -3.33
N HIS A 160 -2.58 5.86 -3.96
CA HIS A 160 -3.39 5.85 -5.15
C HIS A 160 -2.97 6.99 -6.07
N PRO A 161 -2.89 6.74 -7.39
CA PRO A 161 -2.40 7.71 -8.37
C PRO A 161 -3.25 8.98 -8.44
N GLN A 162 -4.54 8.87 -8.17
CA GLN A 162 -5.49 9.98 -8.16
C GLN A 162 -5.92 10.31 -6.72
N ARG A 163 -5.57 11.49 -6.23
CA ARG A 163 -5.92 11.93 -4.86
C ARG A 163 -7.42 12.17 -4.67
N THR A 164 -8.11 12.53 -5.74
CA THR A 164 -9.56 12.78 -5.79
C THR A 164 -10.42 11.52 -5.91
N LYS A 165 -9.85 10.33 -5.81
CA LYS A 165 -10.65 9.09 -5.79
C LYS A 165 -11.13 8.77 -4.39
N VAL A 166 -12.42 8.48 -4.30
CA VAL A 166 -13.18 8.23 -3.09
C VAL A 166 -12.69 6.96 -2.39
N LEU A 167 -12.55 7.01 -1.07
CA LEU A 167 -12.43 5.84 -0.21
C LEU A 167 -13.83 5.31 0.14
N THR A 168 -14.05 4.02 -0.09
CA THR A 168 -15.28 3.32 0.24
C THR A 168 -15.35 2.98 1.74
N GLU A 169 -16.52 2.56 2.22
CA GLU A 169 -16.67 2.10 3.62
C GLU A 169 -15.80 0.87 3.93
N VAL A 170 -15.60 0.00 2.93
CA VAL A 170 -14.70 -1.15 3.03
C VAL A 170 -13.26 -0.68 3.21
N ASP A 171 -12.81 0.30 2.42
CA ASP A 171 -11.45 0.87 2.57
C ASP A 171 -11.27 1.49 3.96
N LEU A 172 -12.23 2.28 4.42
CA LEU A 172 -12.18 2.89 5.75
C LEU A 172 -12.11 1.82 6.85
N SER A 173 -12.91 0.76 6.75
CA SER A 173 -12.91 -0.34 7.72
C SER A 173 -11.56 -1.06 7.78
N LEU A 174 -10.95 -1.36 6.63
CA LEU A 174 -9.61 -1.94 6.54
C LEU A 174 -8.55 -1.00 7.12
N ILE A 175 -8.63 0.30 6.84
CA ILE A 175 -7.73 1.32 7.40
C ILE A 175 -7.88 1.40 8.92
N ARG A 176 -9.10 1.37 9.47
CA ARG A 176 -9.35 1.36 10.92
C ARG A 176 -8.70 0.13 11.57
N ALA A 177 -8.91 -1.05 11.00
CA ALA A 177 -8.34 -2.31 11.48
C ALA A 177 -6.81 -2.31 11.46
N PHE A 178 -6.21 -1.78 10.37
CA PHE A 178 -4.76 -1.62 10.28
C PHE A 178 -4.21 -0.71 11.39
N ILE A 179 -4.81 0.48 11.57
CA ILE A 179 -4.32 1.45 12.55
C ILE A 179 -4.42 0.88 13.97
N LEU A 180 -5.56 0.25 14.32
CA LEU A 180 -5.77 -0.38 15.63
C LEU A 180 -4.67 -1.39 15.98
N THR A 181 -4.32 -2.25 15.01
CA THR A 181 -3.35 -3.34 15.22
C THR A 181 -1.89 -2.89 15.14
N ASN A 182 -1.62 -1.69 14.64
CA ASN A 182 -0.26 -1.15 14.51
C ASN A 182 0.04 0.03 15.44
N MET A 183 -0.85 0.31 16.40
CA MET A 183 -0.60 1.35 17.41
C MET A 183 0.69 1.09 18.20
N THR A 184 1.03 -0.17 18.45
CA THR A 184 2.20 -0.58 19.24
C THR A 184 3.44 -0.88 18.39
N GLU A 185 3.48 -0.44 17.12
CA GLU A 185 4.62 -0.69 16.23
C GLU A 185 5.91 -0.08 16.81
N GLN A 186 6.93 -0.92 17.01
CA GLN A 186 8.17 -0.57 17.71
C GLN A 186 9.23 0.03 16.78
N LEU A 187 9.20 -0.32 15.49
CA LEU A 187 10.22 0.10 14.54
C LEU A 187 9.94 1.52 14.02
N PRO A 188 10.82 2.51 14.30
CA PRO A 188 10.59 3.90 13.89
C PRO A 188 10.40 4.05 12.38
N ALA A 189 11.17 3.31 11.58
CA ALA A 189 11.07 3.34 10.12
C ALA A 189 9.70 2.87 9.62
N ILE A 190 9.11 1.87 10.27
CA ILE A 190 7.76 1.37 9.91
C ILE A 190 6.71 2.40 10.33
N ARG A 191 6.81 2.96 11.54
CA ARG A 191 5.92 4.05 11.98
C ARG A 191 5.91 5.22 11.00
N GLN A 192 7.07 5.63 10.50
CA GLN A 192 7.15 6.71 9.52
C GLN A 192 6.43 6.38 8.21
N LYS A 193 6.53 5.13 7.72
CA LYS A 193 5.78 4.67 6.54
C LYS A 193 4.27 4.65 6.80
N ILE A 194 3.84 4.21 7.99
CA ILE A 194 2.44 4.25 8.40
C ILE A 194 1.92 5.69 8.36
N LEU A 195 2.61 6.61 9.04
CA LEU A 195 2.23 8.02 9.11
C LEU A 195 2.24 8.69 7.72
N ALA A 196 3.19 8.35 6.85
CA ALA A 196 3.21 8.85 5.47
C ALA A 196 1.98 8.42 4.68
N GLY A 197 1.55 7.17 4.82
CA GLY A 197 0.30 6.69 4.23
C GLY A 197 -0.93 7.37 4.85
N LEU A 198 -0.92 7.61 6.16
CA LEU A 198 -2.04 8.26 6.85
C LEU A 198 -2.23 9.69 6.33
N ARG A 199 -1.14 10.45 6.16
CA ARG A 199 -1.21 11.78 5.54
C ARG A 199 -1.85 11.75 4.15
N LYS A 200 -1.48 10.77 3.30
CA LYS A 200 -2.09 10.59 1.96
C LYS A 200 -3.59 10.33 2.06
N ILE A 201 -4.01 9.48 3.01
CA ILE A 201 -5.43 9.22 3.29
C ILE A 201 -6.14 10.50 3.72
N LEU A 202 -5.62 11.23 4.71
CA LEU A 202 -6.21 12.48 5.20
C LEU A 202 -6.36 13.52 4.08
N THR A 203 -5.34 13.69 3.24
CA THR A 203 -5.39 14.59 2.08
C THR A 203 -6.47 14.18 1.10
N ARG A 204 -6.60 12.89 0.80
CA ARG A 204 -7.66 12.38 -0.07
C ARG A 204 -9.05 12.59 0.51
N LEU A 205 -9.25 12.33 1.80
CA LEU A 205 -10.53 12.58 2.49
C LEU A 205 -10.91 14.06 2.36
N ALA A 206 -9.96 14.97 2.64
CA ALA A 206 -10.17 16.40 2.50
C ALA A 206 -10.49 16.80 1.05
N GLU A 207 -9.71 16.37 0.06
CA GLU A 207 -9.95 16.69 -1.35
C GLU A 207 -11.32 16.25 -1.86
N THR A 208 -11.75 15.04 -1.49
CA THR A 208 -13.00 14.45 -1.97
C THR A 208 -14.21 14.98 -1.21
N SER A 209 -14.08 15.34 0.08
CA SER A 209 -15.10 16.08 0.82
C SER A 209 -15.26 17.51 0.31
N GLU A 210 -14.18 18.19 -0.03
CA GLU A 210 -14.20 19.54 -0.61
C GLU A 210 -14.98 19.60 -1.93
N GLN A 211 -14.99 18.51 -2.70
CA GLN A 211 -15.80 18.42 -3.91
C GLN A 211 -17.31 18.39 -3.57
N VAL A 212 -17.70 17.61 -2.56
CA VAL A 212 -19.09 17.53 -2.10
C VAL A 212 -19.55 18.87 -1.52
N LEU A 213 -18.77 19.44 -0.61
CA LEU A 213 -19.13 20.68 0.11
C LEU A 213 -19.22 21.91 -0.80
N LYS A 214 -18.63 21.85 -2.00
CA LYS A 214 -18.74 22.89 -3.04
C LYS A 214 -19.87 22.62 -4.04
N GLY A 215 -20.70 21.59 -3.81
CA GLY A 215 -21.79 21.20 -4.69
C GLY A 215 -21.32 20.63 -6.03
N LYS A 216 -20.11 20.04 -6.10
CA LYS A 216 -19.60 19.36 -7.31
C LYS A 216 -19.93 17.87 -7.32
N ASP A 217 -20.42 17.35 -6.21
CA ASP A 217 -20.80 15.96 -5.96
C ASP A 217 -21.88 15.97 -4.87
N ASP A 218 -22.94 15.19 -5.05
CA ASP A 218 -24.13 15.22 -4.19
C ASP A 218 -24.08 14.18 -3.05
N ASP A 219 -23.00 13.40 -2.93
CA ASP A 219 -22.83 12.38 -1.88
C ASP A 219 -22.48 12.99 -0.51
N LEU A 220 -23.45 13.66 0.12
CA LEU A 220 -23.33 14.22 1.48
C LEU A 220 -23.02 13.15 2.54
N ASP A 221 -23.51 11.92 2.34
CA ASP A 221 -23.25 10.81 3.25
C ASP A 221 -21.75 10.44 3.28
N ARG A 222 -21.00 10.68 2.19
CA ARG A 222 -19.54 10.51 2.19
C ARG A 222 -18.85 11.40 3.20
N VAL A 223 -19.25 12.66 3.25
CA VAL A 223 -18.68 13.62 4.20
C VAL A 223 -18.96 13.17 5.64
N LYS A 224 -20.17 12.65 5.90
CA LYS A 224 -20.52 12.05 7.20
C LYS A 224 -19.64 10.85 7.54
N ARG A 225 -19.48 9.88 6.63
CA ARG A 225 -18.59 8.72 6.84
C ARG A 225 -17.14 9.14 7.14
N TYR A 226 -16.65 10.16 6.46
CA TYR A 226 -15.29 10.68 6.66
C TYR A 226 -15.15 11.41 7.99
N ASN A 227 -16.17 12.19 8.41
CA ASN A 227 -16.21 12.78 9.74
C ASN A 227 -16.18 11.71 10.83
N GLU A 228 -16.98 10.64 10.70
CA GLU A 228 -16.98 9.52 11.64
C GLU A 228 -15.61 8.82 11.71
N PHE A 229 -14.95 8.63 10.57
CA PHE A 229 -13.60 8.09 10.51
C PHE A 229 -12.57 8.99 11.24
N ILE A 230 -12.62 10.31 11.04
CA ILE A 230 -11.75 11.26 11.75
C ILE A 230 -12.05 11.24 13.26
N CYS A 231 -13.33 11.24 13.66
CA CYS A 231 -13.74 11.12 15.06
C CYS A 231 -13.21 9.83 15.72
N PHE A 232 -13.22 8.72 14.99
CA PHE A 232 -12.58 7.47 15.41
C PHE A 232 -11.07 7.65 15.62
N LEU A 233 -10.34 8.24 14.68
CA LEU A 233 -8.89 8.46 14.81
C LEU A 233 -8.55 9.36 16.00
N VAL A 234 -9.31 10.44 16.19
CA VAL A 234 -9.16 11.34 17.34
C VAL A 234 -9.36 10.56 18.63
N SER A 235 -10.47 9.82 18.76
CA SER A 235 -10.78 9.07 19.97
C SER A 235 -9.72 8.01 20.27
N LEU A 236 -9.36 7.18 19.28
CA LEU A 236 -8.31 6.17 19.39
C LEU A 236 -6.97 6.77 19.86
N SER A 237 -6.57 7.90 19.27
CA SER A 237 -5.30 8.54 19.59
C SER A 237 -5.31 9.05 21.02
N PHE A 238 -6.34 9.77 21.45
CA PHE A 238 -6.43 10.27 22.82
C PHE A 238 -6.61 9.17 23.85
N ASP A 239 -7.32 8.08 23.55
CA ASP A 239 -7.44 6.93 24.46
C ASP A 239 -6.10 6.18 24.58
N SER A 240 -5.30 6.18 23.53
CA SER A 240 -3.96 5.60 23.50
C SER A 240 -2.89 6.42 24.22
N LEU A 241 -3.26 7.57 24.82
CA LEU A 241 -2.41 8.36 25.72
C LEU A 241 -2.60 8.01 27.20
N SER A 242 -3.37 6.97 27.52
CA SER A 242 -3.58 6.54 28.91
C SER A 242 -2.26 6.16 29.62
N CYS A 243 -2.28 6.15 30.95
CA CYS A 243 -1.13 5.73 31.76
C CYS A 243 -0.75 4.26 31.50
N GLU A 244 -1.75 3.40 31.22
CA GLU A 244 -1.59 1.97 30.93
C GLU A 244 -1.01 1.69 29.53
N ALA A 245 -1.06 2.66 28.61
CA ALA A 245 -0.51 2.47 27.27
C ALA A 245 1.02 2.39 27.30
N ASN A 246 1.61 1.48 26.53
CA ASN A 246 3.06 1.40 26.38
C ASN A 246 3.62 2.62 25.61
N PHE A 247 4.95 2.77 25.64
CA PHE A 247 5.65 3.89 25.01
C PHE A 247 5.34 4.01 23.52
N ASP A 248 5.46 2.92 22.75
CA ASP A 248 5.23 2.94 21.30
C ASP A 248 3.80 3.35 20.94
N ARG A 249 2.81 2.87 21.70
CA ARG A 249 1.41 3.27 21.56
C ARG A 249 1.19 4.76 21.77
N ARG A 250 1.81 5.34 22.80
CA ARG A 250 1.74 6.78 23.05
C ARG A 250 2.44 7.57 21.96
N ILE A 251 3.59 7.12 21.47
CA ILE A 251 4.31 7.78 20.38
C ILE A 251 3.52 7.75 19.07
N MET A 252 2.92 6.61 18.71
CA MET A 252 2.06 6.52 17.54
C MET A 252 0.84 7.45 17.68
N ALA A 253 0.18 7.43 18.84
CA ALA A 253 -0.96 8.30 19.14
C ALA A 253 -0.62 9.79 19.01
N LEU A 254 0.48 10.24 19.60
CA LEU A 254 0.96 11.63 19.48
C LEU A 254 1.25 12.00 18.03
N SER A 255 1.81 11.06 17.25
CA SER A 255 2.10 11.27 15.84
C SER A 255 0.82 11.40 15.00
N ILE A 256 -0.21 10.62 15.29
CA ILE A 256 -1.52 10.73 14.65
C ILE A 256 -2.20 12.06 15.03
N ILE A 257 -2.16 12.46 16.31
CA ILE A 257 -2.68 13.76 16.76
C ILE A 257 -1.98 14.89 16.01
N ARG A 258 -0.66 14.83 15.86
CA ARG A 258 0.09 15.81 15.06
C ARG A 258 -0.40 15.85 13.61
N CYS A 259 -0.62 14.70 12.96
CA CYS A 259 -1.14 14.64 11.59
C CYS A 259 -2.53 15.30 11.45
N LEU A 260 -3.37 15.19 12.48
CA LEU A 260 -4.74 15.72 12.49
C LEU A 260 -4.82 17.21 12.81
N TYR A 261 -4.05 17.68 13.81
CA TYR A 261 -4.21 19.03 14.36
C TYR A 261 -3.15 20.03 13.90
N LEU A 262 -1.94 19.56 13.58
CA LEU A 262 -0.79 20.45 13.35
C LEU A 262 -0.34 20.45 11.90
N GLU A 263 -0.52 19.34 11.19
CA GLU A 263 -0.09 19.21 9.80
C GLU A 263 -1.17 19.68 8.82
N GLU A 264 -0.74 20.04 7.61
CA GLU A 264 -1.62 20.50 6.54
C GLU A 264 -2.32 19.36 5.79
N SER A 265 -2.24 18.13 6.29
CA SER A 265 -2.79 16.94 5.60
C SER A 265 -4.29 17.06 5.33
N LEU A 266 -5.02 17.81 6.16
CA LEU A 266 -6.45 18.14 5.98
C LEU A 266 -6.70 19.51 5.34
N LYS A 267 -5.65 20.31 5.08
CA LYS A 267 -5.71 21.63 4.43
C LYS A 267 -5.17 21.52 3.01
N VAL A 268 -6.04 21.26 2.04
CA VAL A 268 -5.56 20.94 0.69
C VAL A 268 -5.58 22.17 -0.19
N HIS A 269 -4.40 22.70 -0.52
CA HIS A 269 -4.23 23.89 -1.37
C HIS A 269 -5.05 25.11 -0.89
N GLY A 270 -5.04 25.36 0.43
CA GLY A 270 -5.79 26.46 1.05
C GLY A 270 -7.30 26.21 1.19
N LYS A 271 -7.80 25.04 0.76
CA LYS A 271 -9.19 24.63 0.98
C LYS A 271 -9.36 24.11 2.41
N VAL A 272 -10.41 24.59 3.08
CA VAL A 272 -10.61 24.38 4.52
C VAL A 272 -12.05 24.01 4.90
N LEU A 273 -13.00 23.91 3.96
CA LEU A 273 -14.41 23.62 4.26
C LEU A 273 -14.56 22.31 5.03
N PHE A 274 -13.85 21.26 4.60
CA PHE A 274 -13.89 19.99 5.31
C PHE A 274 -13.27 20.09 6.71
N LEU A 275 -12.16 20.82 6.84
CA LEU A 275 -11.50 21.03 8.12
C LEU A 275 -12.36 21.85 9.09
N GLU A 276 -13.03 22.88 8.59
CA GLU A 276 -13.97 23.71 9.36
C GLU A 276 -15.15 22.87 9.85
N GLN A 277 -15.71 22.02 8.99
CA GLN A 277 -16.79 21.12 9.37
C GLN A 277 -16.39 20.09 10.43
N LEU A 278 -15.15 19.60 10.39
CA LEU A 278 -14.63 18.69 11.43
C LEU A 278 -14.58 19.35 12.81
N ASN A 279 -14.44 20.68 12.87
CA ASN A 279 -14.34 21.47 14.10
C ASN A 279 -13.42 20.83 15.14
N LEU A 280 -12.23 20.37 14.70
CA LEU A 280 -11.28 19.65 15.54
C LEU A 280 -10.95 20.36 16.86
N PRO A 281 -10.78 21.70 16.90
CA PRO A 281 -10.53 22.41 18.16
C PRO A 281 -11.62 22.19 19.21
N ALA A 282 -12.90 22.15 18.83
CA ALA A 282 -13.99 21.89 19.76
C ALA A 282 -13.94 20.48 20.37
N THR A 283 -13.21 19.56 19.73
CA THR A 283 -13.03 18.21 20.26
C THR A 283 -11.96 18.13 21.35
N LEU A 284 -11.19 19.20 21.61
CA LEU A 284 -10.19 19.28 22.70
C LEU A 284 -10.84 19.70 24.02
N ASN A 285 -11.41 18.74 24.75
CA ASN A 285 -11.92 18.98 26.11
C ASN A 285 -10.82 18.84 27.19
N SER A 286 -11.13 19.24 28.41
CA SER A 286 -10.21 19.20 29.56
C SER A 286 -9.59 17.82 29.79
N LYS A 287 -10.35 16.73 29.57
CA LYS A 287 -9.87 15.35 29.71
C LYS A 287 -8.80 15.03 28.67
N ARG A 288 -9.01 15.41 27.41
CA ARG A 288 -8.05 15.19 26.31
C ARG A 288 -6.79 16.03 26.48
N LEU A 289 -6.92 17.28 26.91
CA LEU A 289 -5.79 18.14 27.26
C LEU A 289 -4.97 17.56 28.42
N TRP A 290 -5.64 17.06 29.47
CA TRP A 290 -4.99 16.35 30.57
C TRP A 290 -4.15 15.17 30.08
N ARG A 291 -4.71 14.32 29.21
CA ARG A 291 -3.97 13.19 28.66
C ARG A 291 -2.73 13.63 27.87
N LEU A 292 -2.79 14.73 27.12
CA LEU A 292 -1.63 15.26 26.39
C LEU A 292 -0.52 15.74 27.33
N ILE A 293 -0.86 16.48 28.40
CA ILE A 293 0.12 17.01 29.34
C ILE A 293 0.81 15.88 30.10
N PHE A 294 0.02 14.91 30.58
CA PHE A 294 0.52 13.87 31.47
C PHE A 294 1.03 12.62 30.77
N CYS A 295 0.92 12.51 29.44
CA CYS A 295 1.49 11.36 28.73
C CYS A 295 3.03 11.30 28.80
N LYS A 296 3.71 12.43 29.03
CA LYS A 296 5.19 12.53 29.11
C LYS A 296 5.75 12.32 30.51
N THR A 297 4.97 12.53 31.57
CA THR A 297 5.47 12.62 32.96
C THR A 297 5.80 11.27 33.61
N TRP A 298 5.46 10.14 32.98
CA TRP A 298 5.58 8.83 33.62
C TRP A 298 6.94 8.14 33.46
N HIS A 299 7.83 8.63 32.59
CA HIS A 299 9.17 8.05 32.45
C HIS A 299 10.16 8.47 33.56
N ARG A 300 9.79 9.41 34.43
CA ARG A 300 10.64 9.90 35.53
C ARG A 300 10.40 9.24 36.88
N LYS A 301 9.48 8.27 37.00
CA LYS A 301 9.13 7.62 38.29
C LYS A 301 9.56 6.15 38.40
N THR A 302 10.30 5.61 37.44
CA THR A 302 10.74 4.20 37.43
C THR A 302 12.23 4.03 37.12
N LEU A 303 13.05 5.01 37.49
CA LEU A 303 14.51 4.89 37.62
C LEU A 303 14.90 5.31 39.03
#